data_AF-A0A956VDM2-F1
#
_entry.id   AF-A0A956VDM2-F1
#
_cell.length_a   1.000
_cell.length_b   1.000
_cell.length_c   1.000
_cell.angle_alpha   90.00
_cell.angle_beta   90.00
_cell.angle_gamma   90.00
#
_symmetry.space_group_name_H-M   'P 1'
#
loop_
_entity.id
_entity.type
_entity.pdbx_description
1 polymer ?
#
loop_
_entity_poly.entity_id
_entity_poly.type
_entity_poly.pdbx_seq_one_letter_code
_entity_poly.pdbx_strand_id
1 'polypeptide(L)'
;MNWSTVKAKLISSDRWIHPATFKLWPIKKLVALFCWSFAALFLSGCVPETQSKVVTTTGMIGDVVKNIGGDCLEIEVMMGPGIDPHLYKAS
;
A
#
# COMPACT_ATOMS: atom_id res chain seq x y z
N MET A 1 -16.67 -65.80 21.34
CA MET A 1 -16.63 -64.32 21.25
C MET A 1 -16.91 -63.93 19.81
N ASN A 2 -17.97 -63.16 19.55
CA ASN A 2 -18.38 -62.85 18.17
C ASN A 2 -17.82 -61.49 17.73
N TRP A 3 -17.63 -61.33 16.41
CA TRP A 3 -17.07 -60.12 15.80
C TRP A 3 -17.95 -58.87 15.99
N SER A 4 -19.27 -59.03 16.10
CA SER A 4 -20.19 -57.93 16.35
C SER A 4 -20.06 -57.32 17.76
N THR A 5 -19.67 -58.10 18.78
CA THR A 5 -19.45 -57.58 20.14
C THR A 5 -18.17 -56.75 20.24
N VAL A 6 -17.13 -57.14 19.50
CA VAL A 6 -15.86 -56.39 19.43
C VAL A 6 -16.04 -55.07 18.67
N LYS A 7 -16.81 -55.08 17.57
CA LYS A 7 -17.09 -53.88 16.78
C LYS A 7 -17.91 -52.85 17.55
N ALA A 8 -18.88 -53.30 18.36
CA ALA A 8 -19.68 -52.43 19.21
C ALA A 8 -18.84 -51.77 20.33
N LYS A 9 -17.84 -52.49 20.87
CA LYS A 9 -16.94 -51.96 21.90
C LYS A 9 -16.01 -50.88 21.35
N LEU A 10 -15.45 -51.08 20.15
CA LEU A 10 -14.59 -50.10 19.47
C LEU A 10 -15.36 -48.81 19.09
N ILE A 11 -16.58 -48.94 18.56
CA ILE A 11 -17.42 -47.77 18.23
C ILE A 11 -17.83 -46.99 19.49
N SER A 12 -17.88 -47.64 20.66
CA SER A 12 -18.16 -46.98 21.94
C SER A 12 -16.94 -46.28 22.55
N SER A 13 -15.71 -46.72 22.25
CA SER A 13 -14.48 -46.08 22.76
C SER A 13 -14.08 -44.84 21.98
N ASP A 14 -14.52 -44.72 20.73
CA ASP A 14 -14.21 -43.57 19.86
C ASP A 14 -15.19 -42.39 20.08
N ARG A 15 -16.18 -42.58 20.98
CA ARG A 15 -17.18 -41.57 21.39
C ARG A 15 -16.63 -40.53 22.38
N TRP A 16 -15.31 -40.40 22.51
CA TRP A 16 -14.67 -39.41 23.39
C TRP A 16 -13.78 -38.39 22.66
N ILE A 17 -13.90 -38.26 21.33
CA ILE A 17 -13.29 -37.13 20.60
C ILE A 17 -14.23 -35.92 20.65
N HIS A 18 -14.27 -35.30 21.84
CA HIS A 18 -14.60 -33.90 22.18
C HIS A 18 -15.74 -33.14 21.45
N PRO A 19 -16.93 -32.99 22.05
CA PRO A 19 -17.81 -31.84 21.83
C PRO A 19 -17.39 -30.66 22.74
N ALA A 20 -16.18 -30.13 22.54
CA ALA A 20 -15.70 -28.98 23.33
C ALA A 20 -15.03 -27.88 22.50
N THR A 21 -15.10 -27.94 21.17
CA THR A 21 -14.51 -26.94 20.26
C THR A 21 -15.50 -25.86 19.80
N PHE A 22 -16.78 -25.97 20.15
CA PHE A 22 -17.82 -25.08 19.61
C PHE A 22 -17.79 -23.64 20.14
N LYS A 23 -17.05 -23.38 21.25
CA LYS A 23 -17.10 -22.08 21.95
C LYS A 23 -15.91 -21.14 21.65
N LEU A 24 -14.81 -21.62 21.08
CA LEU A 24 -13.62 -20.81 20.74
C LEU A 24 -13.48 -20.51 19.23
N TRP A 25 -14.37 -21.07 18.42
CA TRP A 25 -14.46 -20.85 16.98
C TRP A 25 -14.71 -19.38 16.55
N PRO A 26 -15.57 -18.58 17.22
CA PRO A 26 -15.80 -17.20 16.78
C PRO A 26 -14.58 -16.30 16.99
N ILE A 27 -13.78 -16.57 18.03
CA ILE A 27 -12.59 -15.77 18.37
C ILE A 27 -11.45 -16.03 17.36
N LYS A 28 -11.25 -17.29 16.95
CA LYS A 28 -10.27 -17.63 15.90
C LYS A 28 -10.64 -17.02 14.55
N LYS A 29 -11.95 -16.95 14.23
CA LYS A 29 -12.46 -16.26 13.03
C LYS A 29 -12.31 -14.74 13.11
N LEU A 30 -12.57 -14.14 14.27
CA LEU A 30 -12.37 -12.70 14.49
C LEU A 30 -10.90 -12.31 14.40
N VAL A 31 -9.99 -13.08 14.99
CA VAL A 31 -8.53 -12.84 14.87
C VAL A 31 -8.08 -13.03 13.42
N ALA A 32 -8.57 -14.04 12.71
CA ALA A 32 -8.26 -14.23 11.29
C ALA A 32 -8.81 -13.09 10.41
N LEU A 33 -10.05 -12.62 10.65
CA LEU A 33 -10.64 -11.47 9.96
C LEU A 33 -9.91 -10.16 10.27
N PHE A 34 -9.49 -9.98 11.51
CA PHE A 34 -8.73 -8.80 11.93
C PHE A 34 -7.32 -8.83 11.33
N CYS A 35 -6.67 -9.99 11.28
CA CYS A 35 -5.37 -10.17 10.63
C CYS A 35 -5.45 -10.00 9.10
N TRP A 36 -6.55 -10.43 8.48
CA TRP A 36 -6.84 -10.19 7.06
C TRP A 36 -7.09 -8.70 6.77
N SER A 37 -7.80 -8.00 7.65
CA SER A 37 -8.05 -6.57 7.54
C SER A 37 -6.76 -5.74 7.72
N PHE A 38 -5.91 -6.13 8.67
CA PHE A 38 -4.64 -5.45 8.95
C PHE A 38 -3.60 -5.65 7.83
N ALA A 39 -3.58 -6.84 7.21
CA ALA A 39 -2.76 -7.12 6.04
C ALA A 39 -3.19 -6.31 4.81
N ALA A 40 -4.51 -6.10 4.63
CA ALA A 40 -5.04 -5.26 3.55
C ALA A 40 -4.70 -3.78 3.74
N LEU A 41 -4.61 -3.32 4.99
CA LEU A 41 -4.25 -1.94 5.33
C LEU A 41 -2.78 -1.60 5.02
N PHE A 42 -1.89 -2.61 5.02
CA PHE A 42 -0.45 -2.42 4.78
C PHE A 42 -0.06 -2.40 3.29
N LEU A 43 -0.96 -2.75 2.37
CA LEU A 43 -0.64 -2.84 0.94
C LEU A 43 -0.91 -1.56 0.13
N SER A 44 -1.40 -0.48 0.75
CA SER A 44 -1.89 0.69 0.01
C SER A 44 -0.92 1.88 -0.07
N GLY A 45 0.37 1.67 0.20
CA GLY A 45 1.37 2.74 0.20
C GLY A 45 2.19 2.82 -1.10
N CYS A 46 1.59 3.20 -2.22
CA CYS A 46 2.36 3.69 -3.38
C CYS A 46 2.17 5.20 -3.48
N VAL A 47 3.19 5.96 -3.04
CA VAL A 47 3.21 7.42 -3.21
C VAL A 47 3.83 7.68 -4.59
N PRO A 48 3.08 8.25 -5.56
CA PRO A 48 3.68 8.65 -6.82
C PRO A 48 4.77 9.69 -6.54
N GLU A 49 5.94 9.51 -7.14
CA GLU A 49 7.05 10.45 -7.03
C GLU A 49 6.62 11.76 -7.69
N THR A 50 6.28 12.76 -6.88
CA THR A 50 5.86 14.07 -7.37
C THR A 50 7.11 14.88 -7.70
N GLN A 51 7.36 15.08 -9.00
CA GLN A 51 8.43 15.96 -9.46
C GLN A 51 8.25 17.36 -8.84
N SER A 52 9.35 17.93 -8.35
CA SER A 52 9.30 19.24 -7.72
C SER A 52 9.18 20.32 -8.79
N LYS A 53 8.13 21.13 -8.72
CA LYS A 53 7.91 22.23 -9.66
C LYS A 53 8.74 23.45 -9.28
N VAL A 54 9.52 23.96 -10.23
CA VAL A 54 10.41 25.11 -10.05
C VAL A 54 10.09 26.16 -11.11
N VAL A 55 9.87 27.40 -10.65
CA VAL A 55 9.61 28.55 -11.52
C VAL A 55 10.86 29.42 -11.57
N THR A 56 11.27 29.81 -12.77
CA THR A 56 12.41 30.69 -13.01
C THR A 56 11.96 31.94 -13.75
N THR A 57 12.58 33.09 -13.44
CA THR A 57 12.21 34.36 -14.09
C THR A 57 12.74 34.42 -15.51
N THR A 58 14.01 34.12 -15.74
CA THR A 58 14.67 34.21 -17.07
C THR A 58 15.11 32.85 -17.59
N GLY A 59 15.12 32.70 -18.93
CA GLY A 59 15.59 31.49 -19.60
C GLY A 59 17.02 31.08 -19.22
N MET A 60 17.92 32.04 -19.03
CA MET A 60 19.31 31.76 -18.61
C MET A 60 19.38 30.96 -17.31
N ILE A 61 18.52 31.28 -16.33
CA ILE A 61 18.43 30.52 -15.08
C ILE A 61 17.69 29.20 -15.29
N GLY A 62 16.64 29.18 -16.11
CA GLY A 62 15.93 27.95 -16.50
C GLY A 62 16.86 26.89 -17.09
N ASP A 63 17.79 27.29 -17.95
CA ASP A 63 18.78 26.39 -18.57
C ASP A 63 19.74 25.79 -17.53
N VAL A 64 20.21 26.61 -16.57
CA VAL A 64 21.05 26.15 -15.47
C VAL A 64 20.30 25.15 -14.59
N VAL A 65 19.06 25.48 -14.21
CA VAL A 65 18.23 24.60 -13.38
C VAL A 65 17.94 23.29 -14.09
N LYS A 66 17.70 23.31 -15.40
CA LYS A 66 17.50 22.09 -16.22
C LYS A 66 18.74 21.20 -16.24
N ASN A 67 19.93 21.80 -16.37
CA ASN A 67 21.18 21.05 -16.37
C ASN A 67 21.50 20.42 -15.00
N ILE A 68 21.10 21.06 -13.90
CA ILE A 68 21.35 20.56 -12.54
C ILE A 68 20.27 19.56 -12.10
N GLY A 69 19.00 19.87 -12.37
CA GLY A 69 17.84 19.12 -11.90
C GLY A 69 17.39 17.99 -12.83
N GLY A 70 17.74 18.02 -14.11
CA GLY A 70 17.39 16.99 -15.08
C GLY A 70 15.91 16.61 -15.06
N ASP A 71 15.64 15.32 -15.03
CA ASP A 71 14.28 14.75 -15.03
C ASP A 71 13.59 14.77 -13.65
N CYS A 72 14.28 15.23 -12.60
CA CYS A 72 13.74 15.29 -11.24
C CYS A 72 12.86 16.53 -11.00
N LEU A 73 12.93 17.54 -11.88
CA LEU A 73 12.25 18.82 -11.71
C LEU A 73 11.36 19.14 -12.91
N GLU A 74 10.17 19.67 -12.63
CA GLU A 74 9.33 20.32 -13.63
C GLU A 74 9.66 21.82 -13.66
N ILE A 75 10.22 22.31 -14.77
CA ILE A 75 10.75 23.68 -14.85
C ILE A 75 9.83 24.55 -15.72
N GLU A 76 9.38 25.66 -15.13
CA GLU A 76 8.59 26.68 -15.81
C GLU A 76 9.40 28.00 -15.88
N VAL A 77 9.50 28.59 -17.07
CA VAL A 77 10.22 29.85 -17.30
C VAL A 77 9.22 30.97 -17.57
N MET A 78 9.20 32.00 -16.72
CA MET A 78 8.26 33.12 -16.83
C MET A 78 8.54 34.02 -18.05
N MET A 79 9.82 34.30 -18.32
CA MET A 79 10.25 35.09 -19.47
C MET A 79 10.79 34.16 -20.55
N GLY A 80 10.01 33.99 -21.62
CA GLY A 80 10.40 33.24 -22.82
C GLY A 80 11.55 33.88 -23.61
N PRO A 81 11.99 33.24 -24.70
CA PRO A 81 13.10 33.71 -25.52
C PRO A 81 12.81 35.09 -26.13
N GLY A 82 13.80 35.99 -26.05
CA GLY A 82 13.70 37.33 -26.62
C GLY A 82 12.94 38.35 -25.78
N ILE A 83 12.50 37.99 -24.57
CA ILE A 83 11.91 38.93 -23.60
C ILE A 83 13.04 39.60 -22.80
N ASP A 84 13.12 40.93 -22.85
CA ASP A 84 14.03 41.71 -22.02
C ASP A 84 13.50 41.79 -20.57
N PRO A 85 14.23 41.28 -19.57
CA PRO A 85 13.81 41.32 -18.17
C PRO A 85 13.60 42.74 -17.64
N HIS A 86 14.31 43.74 -18.18
CA HIS A 86 14.19 45.12 -17.72
C HIS A 86 12.87 45.79 -18.12
N LEU A 87 12.24 45.30 -19.19
CA LEU A 87 10.96 45.80 -19.70
C LEU A 87 9.79 44.88 -19.35
N TYR A 88 10.06 43.72 -18.74
CA TYR A 88 9.04 42.75 -18.37
C TYR A 88 8.13 43.27 -17.26
N LYS A 89 6.82 43.16 -17.46
CA LYS A 89 5.80 43.47 -16.46
C LYS A 89 5.01 42.21 -16.15
N ALA A 90 5.18 41.67 -14.96
CA ALA A 90 4.31 40.62 -14.43
C ALA A 90 2.97 41.25 -14.03
N SER A 91 1.87 40.68 -14.51
CA SER A 91 0.49 41.08 -14.19
C SER A 91 -0.19 40.07 -13.29
#